data_AF-A0A8X6WSZ1-F1
#
_entry.id   AF-A0A8X6WSZ1-F1
#
_cell.length_a   1.000
_cell.length_b   1.000
_cell.length_c   1.000
_cell.angle_alpha   90.00
_cell.angle_beta   90.00
_cell.angle_gamma   90.00
#
_symmetry.space_group_name_H-M   'P 1'
#
loop_
_entity.id
_entity.type
_entity.pdbx_description
1 polymer ?
#
loop_
_entity_poly.entity_id
_entity_poly.type
_entity_poly.pdbx_seq_one_letter_code
_entity_poly.pdbx_strand_id
1 'polypeptide(L)'
;MNTLNQWGSSFTVCILLCAIQGVLSRSQQFEDYIHTDGLKLQSEYENAEINSPPISLWNGTNNAVEPPLFIGSFNIQTLAKKKLKQSHLMSTIERIVHRYDLILILELMTNDSQLTQRFLEDVNLFAPKGVVYNMTVSSDPHVNEFCAIFYRTDKLRILKTESYYDPDRFYRKPFFVLFDAPTLRDMKRFGLIGYHVKPSQAVRELDALVEVYDFMKKKYSIEDILFMGDFNADCDYVKEKDWEKIELWTNPTFTWLIDHSADTTTNYRSCALDRIVYAGENMNDGVIMSSARVFDYRQELDVTMEEARKISDHWPIEVKIRGKMSRVAEKHLTSNTCFSITDSRLPNVTSETIRKASRSAHFTATSVPSGISLRNETDSFELMLKAVMKLRRALPDVVTSEQEEAILFKANNGALEDPSSYADVQKEVFRVVVSILKDRTEVFVCRTTTIN
;
A
#
# COMPACT_ATOMS: atom_id res chain seq x y z
N MET A 1 -19.61 25.22 -73.03
CA MET A 1 -19.02 23.96 -73.54
C MET A 1 -18.39 23.26 -72.34
N ASN A 2 -18.83 22.12 -71.81
CA ASN A 2 -19.91 21.20 -72.14
C ASN A 2 -20.42 20.58 -70.83
N THR A 3 -21.76 20.43 -70.77
CA THR A 3 -22.59 19.40 -70.07
C THR A 3 -22.32 19.12 -68.57
N LEU A 4 -23.09 19.65 -67.61
CA LEU A 4 -24.49 19.36 -67.17
C LEU A 4 -24.59 18.07 -66.32
N ASN A 5 -24.75 18.19 -64.99
CA ASN A 5 -26.01 18.16 -64.20
C ASN A 5 -26.49 16.71 -63.94
N GLN A 6 -27.05 16.28 -62.80
CA GLN A 6 -27.55 16.84 -61.53
C GLN A 6 -27.90 15.61 -60.65
N TRP A 7 -27.91 15.78 -59.31
CA TRP A 7 -28.90 15.35 -58.29
C TRP A 7 -29.52 13.94 -58.39
N GLY A 8 -29.68 13.12 -57.35
CA GLY A 8 -30.18 13.41 -56.01
C GLY A 8 -30.87 12.14 -55.46
N SER A 9 -31.14 12.17 -54.16
CA SER A 9 -31.76 11.16 -53.30
C SER A 9 -33.18 10.68 -53.70
N SER A 10 -33.51 9.40 -53.43
CA SER A 10 -34.61 8.93 -52.53
C SER A 10 -35.29 7.59 -52.94
N PHE A 11 -35.86 6.91 -51.93
CA PHE A 11 -37.00 5.96 -51.90
C PHE A 11 -36.82 4.44 -52.14
N THR A 12 -36.64 3.73 -51.02
CA THR A 12 -37.56 2.79 -50.31
C THR A 12 -38.65 1.94 -51.04
N VAL A 13 -38.71 0.67 -50.59
CA VAL A 13 -39.83 -0.31 -50.38
C VAL A 13 -40.16 -1.36 -51.48
N CYS A 14 -39.92 -2.64 -51.15
CA CYS A 14 -40.84 -3.83 -51.10
C CYS A 14 -40.03 -5.11 -51.39
N ILE A 15 -39.70 -5.95 -50.39
CA ILE A 15 -40.53 -7.05 -49.85
C ILE A 15 -40.96 -8.04 -50.94
N LEU A 16 -40.42 -9.27 -50.94
CA LEU A 16 -41.10 -10.48 -50.43
C LEU A 16 -40.27 -11.77 -50.67
N LEU A 17 -39.83 -12.35 -49.55
CA LEU A 17 -39.74 -13.77 -49.17
C LEU A 17 -39.13 -14.86 -50.10
N CYS A 18 -38.08 -15.47 -49.53
CA CYS A 18 -38.00 -16.89 -49.11
C CYS A 18 -37.19 -17.90 -49.93
N ALA A 19 -36.43 -18.67 -49.13
CA ALA A 19 -36.04 -20.07 -49.25
C ALA A 19 -34.74 -20.44 -50.00
N ILE A 20 -33.66 -20.53 -49.20
CA ILE A 20 -32.84 -21.73 -48.96
C ILE A 20 -32.44 -22.57 -50.19
N GLN A 21 -31.21 -22.37 -50.68
CA GLN A 21 -30.10 -23.35 -50.70
C GLN A 21 -28.93 -22.84 -51.57
N GLY A 22 -27.70 -22.83 -51.04
CA GLY A 22 -26.49 -23.06 -51.84
C GLY A 22 -25.41 -21.96 -51.90
N VAL A 23 -24.36 -22.16 -51.08
CA VAL A 23 -22.92 -22.02 -51.45
C VAL A 23 -22.33 -20.59 -51.55
N LEU A 24 -21.76 -20.06 -50.44
CA LEU A 24 -20.31 -19.77 -50.23
C LEU A 24 -20.01 -18.72 -49.14
N SER A 25 -19.23 -19.17 -48.16
CA SER A 25 -18.15 -18.48 -47.44
C SER A 25 -18.43 -17.34 -46.43
N ARG A 26 -17.92 -17.64 -45.21
CA ARG A 26 -17.35 -16.77 -44.17
C ARG A 26 -18.29 -16.04 -43.20
N SER A 27 -17.89 -16.19 -41.93
CA SER A 27 -18.19 -15.40 -40.73
C SER A 27 -19.58 -15.54 -40.09
N GLN A 28 -19.74 -16.58 -39.26
CA GLN A 28 -20.14 -16.49 -37.83
C GLN A 28 -20.59 -17.88 -37.34
N GLN A 29 -19.71 -18.55 -36.58
CA GLN A 29 -20.08 -19.57 -35.60
C GLN A 29 -18.85 -19.77 -34.70
N PHE A 30 -18.77 -18.97 -33.64
CA PHE A 30 -17.85 -19.13 -32.52
C PHE A 30 -18.54 -18.58 -31.26
N GLU A 31 -19.76 -19.06 -31.03
CA GLU A 31 -20.38 -19.16 -29.70
C GLU A 31 -20.59 -20.67 -29.49
N ASP A 32 -20.29 -21.16 -28.28
CA ASP A 32 -20.28 -22.58 -27.84
C ASP A 32 -18.96 -23.38 -27.87
N TYR A 33 -17.80 -22.74 -27.70
CA TYR A 33 -16.57 -23.48 -27.34
C TYR A 33 -15.64 -22.75 -26.35
N ILE A 34 -16.20 -22.13 -25.30
CA ILE A 34 -15.42 -21.55 -24.19
C ILE A 34 -15.99 -22.04 -22.85
N HIS A 35 -16.05 -23.36 -22.65
CA HIS A 35 -16.39 -23.87 -21.30
C HIS A 35 -15.64 -25.11 -20.82
N THR A 36 -14.58 -25.58 -21.50
CA THR A 36 -13.85 -26.78 -21.04
C THR A 36 -12.32 -26.69 -21.01
N ASP A 37 -11.70 -25.58 -21.42
CA ASP A 37 -10.22 -25.47 -21.40
C ASP A 37 -9.65 -24.72 -20.18
N GLY A 38 -10.50 -24.14 -19.32
CA GLY A 38 -10.08 -23.49 -18.07
C GLY A 38 -9.73 -24.46 -16.93
N LEU A 39 -10.17 -25.72 -17.02
CA LEU A 39 -9.96 -26.73 -15.98
C LEU A 39 -8.81 -27.70 -16.28
N LYS A 40 -8.29 -27.75 -17.51
CA LYS A 40 -7.12 -28.59 -17.85
C LYS A 40 -5.78 -27.95 -17.53
N LEU A 41 -5.67 -26.63 -17.66
CA LEU A 41 -4.46 -25.88 -17.31
C LEU A 41 -4.17 -25.85 -15.80
N GLN A 42 -5.16 -26.13 -14.95
CA GLN A 42 -4.95 -26.22 -13.50
C GLN A 42 -4.46 -27.62 -13.07
N SER A 43 -4.75 -28.67 -13.86
CA SER A 43 -4.38 -30.06 -13.54
C SER A 43 -3.00 -30.50 -14.06
N GLU A 44 -2.44 -29.81 -15.07
CA GLU A 44 -1.11 -30.16 -15.61
C GLU A 44 0.06 -29.56 -14.81
N TYR A 45 -0.19 -28.58 -13.93
CA TYR A 45 0.84 -27.99 -13.06
C TYR A 45 1.04 -28.73 -11.72
N GLU A 46 0.11 -29.59 -11.30
CA GLU A 46 0.24 -30.36 -10.05
C GLU A 46 1.05 -31.66 -10.21
N ASN A 47 1.40 -32.07 -11.43
CA ASN A 47 2.13 -33.32 -11.69
C ASN A 47 3.51 -33.15 -12.35
N ALA A 48 4.08 -31.94 -12.35
CA ALA A 48 5.40 -31.67 -12.92
C ALA A 48 6.43 -31.25 -11.85
N GLU A 49 6.71 -32.12 -10.90
CA GLU A 49 8.06 -32.24 -10.35
C GLU A 49 8.66 -33.51 -10.98
N ILE A 50 9.83 -33.47 -11.61
CA ILE A 50 11.12 -33.72 -10.96
C ILE A 50 12.21 -33.54 -12.07
N ASN A 51 13.31 -32.84 -11.78
CA ASN A 51 14.58 -32.74 -12.54
C ASN A 51 14.88 -31.50 -13.41
N SER A 52 14.28 -30.33 -13.18
CA SER A 52 14.87 -29.08 -13.69
C SER A 52 14.93 -28.03 -12.58
N PRO A 53 16.04 -27.30 -12.40
CA PRO A 53 16.04 -26.16 -11.48
C PRO A 53 14.92 -25.21 -11.91
N PRO A 54 14.14 -24.64 -10.97
CA PRO A 54 13.06 -23.73 -11.32
C PRO A 54 13.64 -22.57 -12.12
N ILE A 55 13.32 -22.53 -13.41
CA ILE A 55 13.80 -21.49 -14.32
C ILE A 55 12.96 -20.25 -14.04
N SER A 56 13.62 -19.13 -13.73
CA SER A 56 12.93 -17.84 -13.66
C SER A 56 12.32 -17.53 -15.03
N LEU A 57 10.99 -17.45 -15.07
CA LEU A 57 10.24 -16.98 -16.24
C LEU A 57 10.24 -15.45 -16.36
N TRP A 58 10.92 -14.76 -15.45
CA TRP A 58 11.04 -13.30 -15.49
C TRP A 58 11.96 -12.91 -16.65
N ASN A 59 11.38 -12.21 -17.61
CA ASN A 59 12.03 -11.79 -18.86
C ASN A 59 12.62 -10.36 -18.78
N GLY A 60 12.56 -9.70 -17.61
CA GLY A 60 13.06 -8.35 -17.42
C GLY A 60 12.16 -7.22 -17.91
N THR A 61 10.98 -7.49 -18.47
CA THR A 61 10.12 -6.44 -19.06
C THR A 61 9.12 -5.85 -18.07
N ASN A 62 8.83 -6.55 -16.97
CA ASN A 62 7.93 -6.10 -15.89
C ASN A 62 8.68 -6.09 -14.56
N ASN A 63 8.19 -5.33 -13.58
CA ASN A 63 8.75 -5.35 -12.23
C ASN A 63 8.60 -6.75 -11.61
N ALA A 64 9.70 -7.28 -11.05
CA ALA A 64 9.64 -8.53 -10.27
C ALA A 64 8.91 -8.33 -8.93
N VAL A 65 9.05 -7.12 -8.37
CA VAL A 65 8.40 -6.61 -7.15
C VAL A 65 7.76 -5.27 -7.50
N GLU A 66 6.45 -5.15 -7.38
CA GLU A 66 5.76 -3.86 -7.55
C GLU A 66 6.01 -2.97 -6.33
N PRO A 67 6.34 -1.68 -6.53
CA PRO A 67 6.37 -0.72 -5.43
C PRO A 67 5.00 -0.62 -4.73
N PRO A 68 4.96 -0.32 -3.42
CA PRO A 68 3.71 -0.06 -2.71
C PRO A 68 2.91 1.06 -3.37
N LEU A 69 1.59 0.91 -3.36
CA LEU A 69 0.65 1.95 -3.77
C LEU A 69 0.61 3.03 -2.69
N PHE A 70 1.01 4.25 -3.04
CA PHE A 70 1.04 5.37 -2.09
C PHE A 70 -0.25 6.17 -2.16
N ILE A 71 -0.97 6.25 -1.04
CA ILE A 71 -2.30 6.83 -0.94
C ILE A 71 -2.28 8.03 0.00
N GLY A 72 -3.01 9.09 -0.35
CA GLY A 72 -3.16 10.27 0.51
C GLY A 72 -4.58 10.84 0.54
N SER A 73 -4.85 11.66 1.54
CA SER A 73 -6.03 12.51 1.62
C SER A 73 -5.63 13.92 2.07
N PHE A 74 -6.22 14.94 1.46
CA PHE A 74 -5.89 16.33 1.74
C PHE A 74 -7.13 17.23 1.64
N ASN A 75 -7.56 17.81 2.76
CA ASN A 75 -8.42 18.99 2.75
C ASN A 75 -7.59 20.21 2.32
N ILE A 76 -7.92 20.82 1.18
CA ILE A 76 -7.19 21.98 0.62
C ILE A 76 -7.79 23.32 1.07
N GLN A 77 -8.82 23.32 1.92
CA GLN A 77 -9.49 24.51 2.44
C GLN A 77 -10.00 25.42 1.32
N THR A 78 -11.26 25.26 0.93
CA THR A 78 -11.91 26.12 -0.08
C THR A 78 -11.10 26.19 -1.39
N LEU A 79 -10.90 25.06 -2.06
CA LEU A 79 -10.32 25.00 -3.41
C LEU A 79 -11.33 25.51 -4.45
N ALA A 80 -11.54 26.82 -4.43
CA ALA A 80 -12.47 27.52 -5.31
C ALA A 80 -11.74 28.14 -6.50
N LYS A 81 -12.51 28.74 -7.41
CA LYS A 81 -12.03 29.43 -8.63
C LYS A 81 -10.89 30.43 -8.39
N LYS A 82 -10.85 31.10 -7.23
CA LYS A 82 -9.77 32.04 -6.88
C LYS A 82 -8.45 31.30 -6.66
N LYS A 83 -8.45 30.26 -5.81
CA LYS A 83 -7.26 29.45 -5.48
C LYS A 83 -6.75 28.68 -6.70
N LEU A 84 -7.66 28.08 -7.48
CA LEU A 84 -7.34 27.39 -8.75
C LEU A 84 -6.65 28.26 -9.80
N LYS A 85 -6.73 29.60 -9.70
CA LYS A 85 -6.08 30.54 -10.62
C LYS A 85 -4.75 31.10 -10.08
N GLN A 86 -4.37 30.75 -8.86
CA GLN A 86 -3.14 31.23 -8.23
C GLN A 86 -2.02 30.24 -8.52
N SER A 87 -1.30 30.44 -9.64
CA SER A 87 -0.25 29.53 -10.13
C SER A 87 0.79 29.15 -9.07
N HIS A 88 1.18 30.08 -8.20
CA HIS A 88 2.14 29.81 -7.12
C HIS A 88 1.61 28.85 -6.04
N LEU A 89 0.31 28.90 -5.70
CA LEU A 89 -0.29 27.94 -4.76
C LEU A 89 -0.54 26.60 -5.45
N MET A 90 -1.04 26.65 -6.69
CA MET A 90 -1.33 25.45 -7.48
C MET A 90 -0.08 24.63 -7.76
N SER A 91 1.07 25.25 -8.03
CA SER A 91 2.32 24.49 -8.22
C SER A 91 2.74 23.70 -6.97
N THR A 92 2.41 24.19 -5.76
CA THR A 92 2.66 23.44 -4.53
C THR A 92 1.64 22.31 -4.37
N ILE A 93 0.35 22.57 -4.65
CA ILE A 93 -0.71 21.54 -4.63
C ILE A 93 -0.39 20.41 -5.63
N GLU A 94 0.03 20.73 -6.84
CA GLU A 94 0.43 19.76 -7.87
C GLU A 94 1.61 18.91 -7.40
N ARG A 95 2.65 19.52 -6.82
CA ARG A 95 3.79 18.80 -6.23
C ARG A 95 3.37 17.87 -5.09
N ILE A 96 2.37 18.24 -4.30
CA ILE A 96 1.77 17.37 -3.28
C ILE A 96 1.05 16.19 -3.97
N VAL A 97 0.20 16.45 -4.97
CA VAL A 97 -0.51 15.41 -5.74
C VAL A 97 0.47 14.41 -6.37
N HIS A 98 1.59 14.88 -6.92
CA HIS A 98 2.59 14.02 -7.59
C HIS A 98 3.28 13.00 -6.69
N ARG A 99 3.16 13.12 -5.36
CA ARG A 99 3.68 12.13 -4.42
C ARG A 99 2.87 10.84 -4.41
N TYR A 100 1.58 10.93 -4.71
CA TYR A 100 0.62 9.87 -4.45
C TYR A 100 0.23 9.16 -5.73
N ASP A 101 0.11 7.84 -5.67
CA ASP A 101 -0.52 7.07 -6.74
C ASP A 101 -2.06 7.22 -6.71
N LEU A 102 -2.62 7.53 -5.54
CA LEU A 102 -4.01 7.93 -5.35
C LEU A 102 -4.10 9.02 -4.27
N ILE A 103 -4.78 10.13 -4.54
CA ILE A 103 -5.06 11.14 -3.51
C ILE A 103 -6.50 11.63 -3.57
N LEU A 104 -7.16 11.65 -2.41
CA LEU A 104 -8.42 12.34 -2.19
C LEU A 104 -8.18 13.81 -1.85
N ILE A 105 -8.80 14.70 -2.61
CA ILE A 105 -8.83 16.13 -2.39
C ILE A 105 -10.22 16.52 -1.91
N LEU A 106 -10.30 17.15 -0.73
CA LEU A 106 -11.53 17.66 -0.15
C LEU A 106 -11.64 19.17 -0.33
N GLU A 107 -12.85 19.69 -0.09
CA GLU A 107 -13.21 21.09 -0.26
C GLU A 107 -12.96 21.67 -1.66
N LEU A 108 -13.19 20.86 -2.71
CA LEU A 108 -13.31 21.39 -4.07
C LEU A 108 -14.64 22.16 -4.17
N MET A 109 -14.59 23.49 -4.29
CA MET A 109 -15.79 24.33 -4.21
C MET A 109 -16.45 24.59 -5.57
N THR A 110 -16.17 23.74 -6.56
CA THR A 110 -16.66 23.90 -7.92
C THR A 110 -16.71 22.56 -8.66
N ASN A 111 -17.76 22.37 -9.45
CA ASN A 111 -17.87 21.29 -10.43
C ASN A 111 -17.84 21.83 -11.87
N ASP A 112 -17.35 23.06 -12.06
CA ASP A 112 -17.13 23.65 -13.38
C ASP A 112 -16.13 22.78 -14.15
N SER A 113 -16.64 22.13 -15.20
CA SER A 113 -15.87 21.15 -15.96
C SER A 113 -14.61 21.72 -16.59
N GLN A 114 -14.58 23.01 -16.92
CA GLN A 114 -13.39 23.65 -17.50
C GLN A 114 -12.32 23.85 -16.42
N LEU A 115 -12.71 24.26 -15.21
CA LEU A 115 -11.77 24.43 -14.10
C LEU A 115 -11.22 23.09 -13.62
N THR A 116 -12.07 22.06 -13.49
CA THR A 116 -11.62 20.74 -13.06
C THR A 116 -10.76 20.07 -14.13
N GLN A 117 -11.12 20.22 -15.42
CA GLN A 117 -10.31 19.71 -16.52
C GLN A 117 -8.94 20.39 -16.57
N ARG A 118 -8.90 21.72 -16.43
CA ARG A 118 -7.63 22.46 -16.38
C ARG A 118 -6.76 22.03 -15.21
N PHE A 119 -7.34 21.79 -14.04
CA PHE A 119 -6.58 21.29 -12.90
C PHE A 119 -5.94 19.92 -13.20
N LEU A 120 -6.66 19.01 -13.84
CA LEU A 120 -6.09 17.73 -14.29
C LEU A 120 -5.00 17.89 -15.35
N GLU A 121 -5.18 18.82 -16.28
CA GLU A 121 -4.17 19.14 -17.31
C GLU A 121 -2.90 19.70 -16.68
N ASP A 122 -3.01 20.62 -15.72
CA ASP A 122 -1.88 21.22 -15.02
C ASP A 122 -1.12 20.15 -14.19
N VAL A 123 -1.84 19.27 -13.48
CA VAL A 123 -1.24 18.10 -12.79
C VAL A 123 -0.48 17.20 -13.76
N ASN A 124 -1.04 16.90 -14.94
CA ASN A 124 -0.37 16.05 -15.92
C ASN A 124 0.78 16.73 -16.66
N LEU A 125 0.74 18.06 -16.85
CA LEU A 125 1.77 18.83 -17.53
C LEU A 125 3.13 18.73 -16.83
N PHE A 126 3.11 18.67 -15.49
CA PHE A 126 4.32 18.60 -14.66
C PHE A 126 4.52 17.22 -14.01
N ALA A 127 3.75 16.21 -14.41
CA ALA A 127 3.89 14.86 -13.87
C ALA A 127 5.27 14.25 -14.21
N PRO A 128 5.80 13.36 -13.34
CA PRO A 128 7.02 12.63 -13.65
C PRO A 128 6.91 11.84 -14.96
N LYS A 129 8.04 11.61 -15.64
CA LYS A 129 8.06 10.91 -16.93
C LYS A 129 7.40 9.53 -16.82
N GLY A 130 6.42 9.27 -17.69
CA GLY A 130 5.69 7.99 -17.73
C GLY A 130 4.53 7.90 -16.74
N VAL A 131 4.26 8.95 -15.96
CA VAL A 131 3.12 9.05 -15.06
C VAL A 131 1.98 9.80 -15.75
N VAL A 132 0.78 9.24 -15.71
CA VAL A 132 -0.44 9.90 -16.18
C VAL A 132 -1.53 9.75 -15.13
N TYR A 133 -2.02 10.87 -14.65
CA TYR A 133 -3.14 10.96 -13.74
C TYR A 133 -4.46 11.05 -14.50
N ASN A 134 -5.50 10.46 -13.91
CA ASN A 134 -6.88 10.77 -14.21
C ASN A 134 -7.57 11.26 -12.93
N MET A 135 -8.71 11.92 -13.08
CA MET A 135 -9.46 12.49 -11.97
C MET A 135 -10.93 12.09 -12.06
N THR A 136 -11.54 11.80 -10.90
CA THR A 136 -12.99 11.73 -10.75
C THR A 136 -13.43 12.70 -9.66
N VAL A 137 -14.64 13.25 -9.79
CA VAL A 137 -15.20 14.22 -8.85
C VAL A 137 -16.55 13.70 -8.36
N SER A 138 -16.80 13.79 -7.06
CA SER A 138 -18.08 13.44 -6.45
C SER A 138 -19.20 14.31 -7.00
N SER A 139 -20.44 13.79 -6.99
CA SER A 139 -21.61 14.56 -7.40
C SER A 139 -22.60 14.68 -6.25
N ASP A 140 -22.85 15.91 -5.82
CA ASP A 140 -23.91 16.23 -4.87
C ASP A 140 -24.56 17.57 -5.22
N PRO A 141 -25.82 17.57 -5.71
CA PRO A 141 -26.51 18.80 -6.09
C PRO A 141 -26.96 19.65 -4.89
N HIS A 142 -26.84 19.15 -3.66
CA HIS A 142 -27.34 19.83 -2.45
C HIS A 142 -26.27 20.65 -1.71
N VAL A 143 -25.00 20.51 -2.11
CA VAL A 143 -23.86 21.20 -1.48
C VAL A 143 -22.97 21.83 -2.55
N ASN A 144 -22.20 22.84 -2.16
CA ASN A 144 -21.23 23.52 -3.03
C ASN A 144 -19.79 23.03 -2.77
N GLU A 145 -19.65 21.81 -2.25
CA GLU A 145 -18.39 21.23 -1.82
C GLU A 145 -18.30 19.80 -2.34
N PHE A 146 -17.25 19.51 -3.09
CA PHE A 146 -17.02 18.25 -3.78
C PHE A 146 -15.70 17.62 -3.33
N CYS A 147 -15.63 16.30 -3.44
CA CYS A 147 -14.41 15.53 -3.34
C CYS A 147 -13.87 15.29 -4.75
N ALA A 148 -12.56 15.41 -4.95
CA ALA A 148 -11.89 14.94 -6.16
C ALA A 148 -10.91 13.83 -5.82
N ILE A 149 -10.78 12.82 -6.66
CA ILE A 149 -9.77 11.77 -6.51
C ILE A 149 -8.89 11.79 -7.74
N PHE A 150 -7.60 12.09 -7.54
CA PHE A 150 -6.56 11.87 -8.53
C PHE A 150 -6.00 10.47 -8.35
N TYR A 151 -5.77 9.78 -9.46
CA TYR A 151 -5.16 8.46 -9.44
C TYR A 151 -4.32 8.21 -10.69
N ARG A 152 -3.26 7.44 -10.52
CA ARG A 152 -2.37 7.02 -11.60
C ARG A 152 -2.99 5.91 -12.43
N THR A 153 -3.08 6.15 -13.74
CA THR A 153 -3.71 5.22 -14.69
C THR A 153 -2.90 3.96 -14.97
N ASP A 154 -1.59 3.97 -14.67
CA ASP A 154 -0.74 2.79 -14.74
C ASP A 154 -0.85 1.87 -13.50
N LYS A 155 -1.46 2.37 -12.42
CA LYS A 155 -1.63 1.64 -11.15
C LYS A 155 -3.07 1.24 -10.87
N LEU A 156 -4.03 2.08 -11.26
CA LEU A 156 -5.43 1.98 -10.87
C LEU A 156 -6.38 2.26 -12.03
N ARG A 157 -7.54 1.59 -11.99
CA ARG A 157 -8.67 1.86 -12.89
C ARG A 157 -9.96 1.91 -12.09
N ILE A 158 -10.77 2.94 -12.31
CA ILE A 158 -12.10 3.03 -11.71
C ILE A 158 -13.03 2.03 -12.38
N LEU A 159 -13.70 1.21 -11.57
CA LEU A 159 -14.75 0.29 -11.99
C LEU A 159 -16.14 0.93 -11.82
N LYS A 160 -16.36 1.59 -10.68
CA LYS A 160 -17.62 2.24 -10.30
C LYS A 160 -17.35 3.44 -9.40
N THR A 161 -18.26 4.40 -9.47
CA THR A 161 -18.35 5.53 -8.53
C THR A 161 -19.79 5.64 -8.05
N GLU A 162 -19.98 6.00 -6.78
CA GLU A 162 -21.29 6.24 -6.19
C GLU A 162 -21.19 7.24 -5.04
N SER A 163 -22.15 8.16 -4.93
CA SER A 163 -22.29 9.04 -3.78
C SER A 163 -23.48 8.57 -2.95
N TYR A 164 -23.23 8.12 -1.72
CA TYR A 164 -24.26 7.57 -0.84
C TYR A 164 -25.20 8.68 -0.35
N TYR A 165 -26.51 8.53 -0.60
CA TYR A 165 -27.50 9.55 -0.26
C TYR A 165 -28.37 9.11 0.92
N ASP A 166 -28.11 9.73 2.06
CA ASP A 166 -28.99 9.73 3.22
C ASP A 166 -28.89 11.10 3.91
N PRO A 167 -29.79 12.04 3.61
CA PRO A 167 -29.74 13.40 4.18
C PRO A 167 -30.10 13.43 5.67
N ASP A 168 -30.73 12.38 6.19
CA ASP A 168 -31.06 12.27 7.62
C ASP A 168 -29.82 11.88 8.42
N ARG A 169 -28.83 11.21 7.81
CA ARG A 169 -27.58 10.80 8.45
C ARG A 169 -26.38 11.67 8.12
N PHE A 170 -26.33 12.24 6.93
CA PHE A 170 -25.14 12.91 6.41
C PHE A 170 -25.45 14.28 5.80
N TYR A 171 -24.61 15.27 6.09
CA TYR A 171 -24.69 16.59 5.49
C TYR A 171 -24.21 16.61 4.03
N ARG A 172 -23.08 15.96 3.77
CA ARG A 172 -22.53 15.68 2.42
C ARG A 172 -22.69 14.21 2.10
N LYS A 173 -22.78 13.83 0.83
CA LYS A 173 -22.81 12.41 0.45
C LYS A 173 -21.42 11.75 0.53
N PRO A 174 -21.21 10.67 1.30
CA PRO A 174 -19.99 9.87 1.25
C PRO A 174 -19.68 9.40 -0.18
N PHE A 175 -18.46 9.63 -0.65
CA PHE A 175 -18.07 9.36 -2.03
C PHE A 175 -17.33 8.01 -2.13
N PHE A 176 -18.01 7.01 -2.67
CA PHE A 176 -17.49 5.68 -2.91
C PHE A 176 -16.88 5.55 -4.31
N VAL A 177 -15.70 4.96 -4.39
CA VAL A 177 -15.05 4.55 -5.64
C VAL A 177 -14.54 3.12 -5.52
N LEU A 178 -14.93 2.26 -6.47
CA LEU A 178 -14.40 0.91 -6.59
C LEU A 178 -13.25 0.90 -7.58
N PHE A 179 -12.05 0.50 -7.14
CA PHE A 179 -10.86 0.39 -7.98
C PHE A 179 -10.57 -1.05 -8.39
N ASP A 180 -10.05 -1.19 -9.60
CA ASP A 180 -9.19 -2.30 -10.02
C ASP A 180 -7.74 -1.87 -9.79
N ALA A 181 -7.00 -2.71 -9.06
CA ALA A 181 -5.67 -2.42 -8.54
C ALA A 181 -4.71 -3.59 -8.86
N PRO A 182 -4.36 -3.79 -10.14
CA PRO A 182 -3.60 -4.96 -10.59
C PRO A 182 -2.17 -5.03 -10.05
N THR A 183 -1.69 -3.98 -9.39
CA THR A 183 -0.35 -3.88 -8.81
C THR A 183 -0.29 -4.28 -7.34
N LEU A 184 -1.43 -4.44 -6.66
CA LEU A 184 -1.50 -4.84 -5.25
C LEU A 184 -1.39 -6.36 -5.07
N ARG A 185 -0.87 -6.78 -3.92
CA ARG A 185 -0.79 -8.19 -3.50
C ARG A 185 -2.15 -8.64 -2.99
N ASP A 186 -2.66 -9.76 -3.53
CA ASP A 186 -3.90 -10.46 -3.14
C ASP A 186 -5.21 -9.63 -3.10
N MET A 187 -5.14 -8.31 -3.30
CA MET A 187 -6.23 -7.35 -3.30
C MET A 187 -6.37 -6.70 -4.67
N LYS A 188 -6.85 -7.46 -5.66
CA LYS A 188 -7.02 -6.95 -7.04
C LYS A 188 -8.03 -5.82 -7.16
N ARG A 189 -8.92 -5.67 -6.18
CA ARG A 189 -9.93 -4.60 -6.11
C ARG A 189 -10.05 -4.13 -4.67
N PHE A 190 -10.33 -2.85 -4.49
CA PHE A 190 -10.69 -2.29 -3.19
C PHE A 190 -11.65 -1.12 -3.36
N GLY A 191 -12.46 -0.88 -2.34
CA GLY A 191 -13.32 0.30 -2.24
C GLY A 191 -12.60 1.45 -1.54
N LEU A 192 -12.90 2.68 -1.94
CA LEU A 192 -12.52 3.90 -1.24
C LEU A 192 -13.78 4.68 -0.90
N ILE A 193 -13.97 5.03 0.38
CA ILE A 193 -14.97 5.99 0.85
C ILE A 193 -14.23 7.27 1.24
N GLY A 194 -14.30 8.27 0.36
CA GLY A 194 -13.81 9.62 0.65
C GLY A 194 -14.89 10.45 1.34
N TYR A 195 -14.58 11.10 2.45
CA TYR A 195 -15.57 11.89 3.18
C TYR A 195 -15.04 13.10 3.94
N HIS A 196 -15.76 14.21 3.87
CA HIS A 196 -15.57 15.35 4.76
C HIS A 196 -16.76 15.41 5.74
N VAL A 197 -16.50 15.12 7.01
CA VAL A 197 -17.51 15.09 8.07
C VAL A 197 -17.86 16.51 8.50
N LYS A 198 -19.15 16.81 8.73
CA LYS A 198 -19.55 18.13 9.21
C LYS A 198 -19.15 18.28 10.68
N PRO A 199 -18.39 19.34 11.07
CA PRO A 199 -17.85 19.46 12.42
C PRO A 199 -18.91 19.39 13.54
N SER A 200 -20.07 20.04 13.33
CA SER A 200 -21.18 20.06 14.31
C SER A 200 -21.96 18.74 14.39
N GLN A 201 -21.70 17.78 13.51
CA GLN A 201 -22.36 16.49 13.44
C GLN A 201 -21.37 15.33 13.48
N ALA A 202 -20.12 15.57 13.88
CA ALA A 202 -19.01 14.64 13.70
C ALA A 202 -19.27 13.25 14.30
N VAL A 203 -19.66 13.19 15.57
CA VAL A 203 -20.00 11.93 16.26
C VAL A 203 -21.05 11.13 15.49
N ARG A 204 -22.13 11.81 15.04
CA ARG A 204 -23.26 11.17 14.34
C ARG A 204 -22.88 10.67 12.96
N GLU A 205 -22.17 11.48 12.18
CA GLU A 205 -21.77 11.10 10.83
C GLU A 205 -20.71 9.99 10.84
N LEU A 206 -19.75 10.03 11.77
CA LEU A 206 -18.75 8.98 11.92
C LEU A 206 -19.38 7.65 12.34
N ASP A 207 -20.33 7.68 13.28
CA ASP A 207 -21.11 6.50 13.67
C ASP A 207 -21.84 5.89 12.45
N ALA A 208 -22.50 6.72 11.66
CA ALA A 208 -23.25 6.29 10.48
C ALA A 208 -22.40 5.76 9.31
N LEU A 209 -21.08 6.00 9.28
CA LEU A 209 -20.21 5.51 8.18
C LEU A 209 -20.16 3.97 8.11
N VAL A 210 -20.46 3.26 9.20
CA VAL A 210 -20.60 1.80 9.19
C VAL A 210 -21.77 1.36 8.29
N GLU A 211 -22.86 2.12 8.26
CA GLU A 211 -24.01 1.81 7.38
C GLU A 211 -23.61 1.96 5.89
N VAL A 212 -22.71 2.90 5.57
CA VAL A 212 -22.17 3.10 4.22
C VAL A 212 -21.26 1.93 3.84
N TYR A 213 -20.41 1.47 4.76
CA TYR A 213 -19.58 0.28 4.57
C TYR A 213 -20.44 -0.93 4.20
N ASP A 214 -21.44 -1.25 5.02
CA ASP A 214 -22.30 -2.42 4.84
C ASP A 214 -23.09 -2.34 3.52
N PHE A 215 -23.57 -1.15 3.17
CA PHE A 215 -24.26 -0.92 1.91
C PHE A 215 -23.35 -1.20 0.72
N MET A 216 -22.15 -0.60 0.69
CA MET A 216 -21.21 -0.75 -0.43
C MET A 216 -20.66 -2.17 -0.50
N LYS A 217 -20.35 -2.77 0.65
CA LYS A 217 -19.92 -4.17 0.77
C LYS A 217 -20.92 -5.11 0.13
N LYS A 218 -22.21 -4.99 0.50
CA LYS A 218 -23.28 -5.81 -0.05
C LYS A 218 -23.49 -5.55 -1.54
N LYS A 219 -23.56 -4.28 -1.95
CA LYS A 219 -23.88 -3.88 -3.32
C LYS A 219 -22.82 -4.29 -4.33
N TYR A 220 -21.55 -4.16 -3.96
CA TYR A 220 -20.42 -4.41 -4.86
C TYR A 220 -19.66 -5.70 -4.57
N SER A 221 -20.06 -6.45 -3.53
CA SER A 221 -19.36 -7.66 -3.07
C SER A 221 -17.87 -7.39 -2.83
N ILE A 222 -17.60 -6.33 -2.06
CA ILE A 222 -16.25 -5.85 -1.75
C ILE A 222 -16.10 -5.62 -0.25
N GLU A 223 -15.19 -6.35 0.39
CA GLU A 223 -15.00 -6.25 1.85
C GLU A 223 -13.84 -5.33 2.22
N ASP A 224 -12.85 -5.25 1.34
CA ASP A 224 -11.65 -4.42 1.45
C ASP A 224 -11.96 -2.97 1.09
N ILE A 225 -12.24 -2.16 2.09
CA ILE A 225 -12.65 -0.76 1.92
C ILE A 225 -11.78 0.15 2.80
N LEU A 226 -11.15 1.13 2.15
CA LEU A 226 -10.42 2.22 2.76
C LEU A 226 -11.37 3.43 2.94
N PHE A 227 -11.29 4.09 4.07
CA PHE A 227 -11.96 5.36 4.35
C PHE A 227 -10.88 6.40 4.58
N MET A 228 -11.05 7.59 4.03
CA MET A 228 -10.15 8.70 4.35
C MET A 228 -10.81 10.05 4.14
N GLY A 229 -10.31 11.04 4.88
CA GLY A 229 -10.76 12.41 4.73
C GLY A 229 -10.59 13.23 6.00
N ASP A 230 -11.13 14.44 5.97
CA ASP A 230 -11.31 15.30 7.13
C ASP A 230 -12.53 14.80 7.90
N PHE A 231 -12.28 14.05 8.95
CA PHE A 231 -13.32 13.43 9.76
C PHE A 231 -13.77 14.34 10.90
N ASN A 232 -13.13 15.51 11.08
CA ASN A 232 -13.31 16.36 12.25
C ASN A 232 -13.27 15.54 13.57
N ALA A 233 -12.43 14.51 13.62
CA ALA A 233 -12.47 13.47 14.65
C ALA A 233 -11.53 13.76 15.83
N ASP A 234 -11.57 14.99 16.36
CA ASP A 234 -10.82 15.37 17.56
C ASP A 234 -11.30 16.73 18.13
N CYS A 235 -10.63 17.18 19.19
CA CYS A 235 -10.76 18.51 19.76
C CYS A 235 -12.19 18.81 20.24
N ASP A 236 -12.82 19.87 19.72
CA ASP A 236 -14.15 20.27 20.19
C ASP A 236 -15.28 19.48 19.53
N TYR A 237 -14.98 18.74 18.46
CA TYR A 237 -15.97 18.08 17.61
C TYR A 237 -16.24 16.64 18.06
N VAL A 238 -15.21 15.90 18.45
CA VAL A 238 -15.30 14.57 19.06
C VAL A 238 -14.45 14.56 20.33
N LYS A 239 -15.11 14.51 21.49
CA LYS A 239 -14.43 14.48 22.79
C LYS A 239 -14.14 13.05 23.22
N GLU A 240 -13.26 12.87 24.20
CA GLU A 240 -12.89 11.55 24.75
C GLU A 240 -14.10 10.64 25.03
N LYS A 241 -15.12 11.18 25.69
CA LYS A 241 -16.37 10.45 26.03
C LYS A 241 -17.30 10.16 24.85
N ASP A 242 -17.04 10.73 23.67
CA ASP A 242 -17.90 10.54 22.50
C ASP A 242 -17.43 9.36 21.64
N TRP A 243 -16.16 8.95 21.76
CA TRP A 243 -15.59 7.81 21.03
C TRP A 243 -16.30 6.48 21.31
N GLU A 244 -16.82 6.27 22.53
CA GLU A 244 -17.60 5.08 22.87
C GLU A 244 -18.94 4.98 22.13
N LYS A 245 -19.37 6.06 21.45
CA LYS A 245 -20.63 6.14 20.70
C LYS A 245 -20.44 6.04 19.19
N ILE A 246 -19.20 5.91 18.71
CA ILE A 246 -18.88 5.88 17.29
C ILE A 246 -18.61 4.44 16.93
N GLU A 247 -19.57 3.77 16.26
CA GLU A 247 -19.41 2.36 15.91
C GLU A 247 -18.16 2.12 15.04
N LEU A 248 -17.85 3.05 14.12
CA LEU A 248 -16.64 3.00 13.29
C LEU A 248 -15.34 2.92 14.11
N TRP A 249 -15.34 3.41 15.35
CA TRP A 249 -14.22 3.32 16.29
C TRP A 249 -14.29 2.07 17.18
N THR A 250 -15.46 1.77 17.74
CA THR A 250 -15.60 0.68 18.71
C THR A 250 -15.64 -0.71 18.08
N ASN A 251 -15.99 -0.81 16.79
CA ASN A 251 -16.13 -2.07 16.08
C ASN A 251 -14.75 -2.55 15.58
N PRO A 252 -14.27 -3.74 16.00
CA PRO A 252 -12.92 -4.24 15.67
C PRO A 252 -12.75 -4.62 14.20
N THR A 253 -13.80 -4.54 13.40
CA THR A 253 -13.73 -4.67 11.93
C THR A 253 -12.92 -3.53 11.30
N PHE A 254 -12.85 -2.37 11.96
CA PHE A 254 -12.23 -1.17 11.43
C PHE A 254 -10.91 -0.86 12.14
N THR A 255 -9.86 -0.64 11.36
CA THR A 255 -8.54 -0.26 11.86
C THR A 255 -8.26 1.20 11.53
N TRP A 256 -8.01 2.01 12.56
CA TRP A 256 -7.65 3.43 12.43
C TRP A 256 -6.13 3.59 12.37
N LEU A 257 -5.63 4.33 11.38
CA LEU A 257 -4.18 4.46 11.14
C LEU A 257 -3.57 5.78 11.60
N ILE A 258 -4.35 6.85 11.56
CA ILE A 258 -3.95 8.14 12.14
C ILE A 258 -4.49 8.17 13.55
N ASP A 259 -3.60 8.11 14.54
CA ASP A 259 -3.96 8.06 15.96
C ASP A 259 -4.41 9.42 16.51
N HIS A 260 -4.89 9.46 17.75
CA HIS A 260 -5.36 10.69 18.40
C HIS A 260 -4.25 11.68 18.78
N SER A 261 -2.98 11.27 18.73
CA SER A 261 -1.84 12.13 19.06
C SER A 261 -1.31 12.90 17.84
N ALA A 262 -1.74 12.53 16.64
CA ALA A 262 -1.36 13.22 15.41
C ALA A 262 -1.88 14.67 15.38
N ASP A 263 -1.08 15.58 14.82
CA ASP A 263 -1.54 16.91 14.46
C ASP A 263 -1.75 16.98 12.95
N THR A 264 -3.00 16.98 12.50
CA THR A 264 -3.35 17.05 11.07
C THR A 264 -3.64 18.48 10.62
N THR A 265 -3.37 19.49 11.45
CA THR A 265 -3.71 20.88 11.16
C THR A 265 -2.46 21.75 10.99
N THR A 266 -2.53 22.77 10.11
CA THR A 266 -1.45 23.76 9.98
C THR A 266 -1.63 24.94 10.94
N ASN A 267 -2.74 24.98 11.69
CA ASN A 267 -3.09 26.08 12.57
C ASN A 267 -2.31 25.99 13.91
N TYR A 268 -2.70 26.77 14.93
CA TYR A 268 -1.98 26.78 16.22
C TYR A 268 -2.41 25.68 17.19
N ARG A 269 -3.55 25.04 16.93
CA ARG A 269 -4.16 24.04 17.80
C ARG A 269 -3.94 22.66 17.19
N SER A 270 -3.17 21.84 17.88
CA SER A 270 -2.95 20.45 17.49
C SER A 270 -4.25 19.64 17.62
N CYS A 271 -4.71 19.07 16.51
CA CYS A 271 -5.92 18.24 16.44
C CYS A 271 -5.74 17.12 15.40
N ALA A 272 -6.19 15.90 15.69
CA ALA A 272 -6.24 14.76 14.79
C ALA A 272 -7.57 14.71 14.00
N LEU A 273 -7.82 15.73 13.16
CA LEU A 273 -9.08 15.87 12.44
C LEU A 273 -9.19 14.89 11.26
N ASP A 274 -8.11 14.74 10.51
CA ASP A 274 -8.03 13.94 9.29
C ASP A 274 -7.65 12.50 9.63
N ARG A 275 -8.37 11.52 9.06
CA ARG A 275 -8.23 10.11 9.44
C ARG A 275 -8.15 9.20 8.23
N ILE A 276 -7.43 8.11 8.40
CA ILE A 276 -7.46 6.95 7.51
C ILE A 276 -7.92 5.75 8.33
N VAL A 277 -8.94 5.07 7.83
CA VAL A 277 -9.52 3.86 8.44
C VAL A 277 -9.64 2.81 7.35
N TYR A 278 -9.50 1.52 7.66
CA TYR A 278 -9.80 0.46 6.69
C TYR A 278 -10.57 -0.69 7.33
N ALA A 279 -11.20 -1.49 6.50
CA ALA A 279 -11.77 -2.79 6.83
C ALA A 279 -11.43 -3.82 5.74
N GLY A 280 -11.44 -5.11 6.09
CA GLY A 280 -11.20 -6.24 5.18
C GLY A 280 -9.90 -7.00 5.46
N GLU A 281 -9.92 -8.32 5.22
CA GLU A 281 -8.78 -9.22 5.48
C GLU A 281 -7.58 -8.88 4.60
N ASN A 282 -7.79 -8.60 3.30
CA ASN A 282 -6.67 -8.25 2.43
C ASN A 282 -6.15 -6.84 2.73
N MET A 283 -6.95 -5.95 3.30
CA MET A 283 -6.48 -4.66 3.82
C MET A 283 -5.62 -4.85 5.09
N ASN A 284 -5.99 -5.74 6.02
CA ASN A 284 -5.15 -6.08 7.18
C ASN A 284 -3.76 -6.55 6.74
N ASP A 285 -3.71 -7.43 5.73
CA ASP A 285 -2.46 -8.00 5.19
C ASP A 285 -1.78 -7.06 4.17
N GLY A 286 -2.47 -6.03 3.70
CA GLY A 286 -2.00 -5.15 2.62
C GLY A 286 -1.43 -3.84 3.13
N VAL A 287 -2.05 -3.25 4.15
CA VAL A 287 -1.69 -1.92 4.64
C VAL A 287 -0.41 -1.97 5.46
N ILE A 288 0.54 -1.10 5.11
CA ILE A 288 1.77 -0.93 5.89
C ILE A 288 1.46 0.07 7.00
N MET A 289 1.01 -0.40 8.16
CA MET A 289 0.55 0.47 9.25
C MET A 289 1.59 1.53 9.66
N SER A 290 2.88 1.16 9.72
CA SER A 290 3.97 2.09 10.06
C SER A 290 4.24 3.17 9.01
N SER A 291 3.66 3.04 7.81
CA SER A 291 3.74 4.08 6.77
C SER A 291 2.69 5.18 6.93
N ALA A 292 1.69 4.97 7.79
CA ALA A 292 0.65 5.95 8.04
C ALA A 292 1.24 7.17 8.78
N ARG A 293 1.11 8.36 8.19
CA ARG A 293 1.63 9.59 8.81
C ARG A 293 0.94 10.85 8.31
N VAL A 294 1.17 11.94 9.03
CA VAL A 294 0.89 13.30 8.58
C VAL A 294 2.07 13.81 7.75
N PHE A 295 1.78 14.46 6.62
CA PHE A 295 2.79 15.01 5.73
C PHE A 295 2.91 16.54 5.89
N ASP A 296 3.87 16.97 6.71
CA ASP A 296 4.31 18.37 6.75
C ASP A 296 5.19 18.68 5.52
N TYR A 297 4.56 19.20 4.47
CA TYR A 297 5.22 19.47 3.19
C TYR A 297 6.19 20.65 3.21
N ARG A 298 6.33 21.38 4.33
CA ARG A 298 7.21 22.57 4.41
C ARG A 298 8.67 22.25 4.12
N GLN A 299 9.18 21.19 4.75
CA GLN A 299 10.59 20.81 4.61
C GLN A 299 10.89 20.24 3.23
N GLU A 300 10.00 19.41 2.71
CA GLU A 300 10.21 18.74 1.42
C GLU A 300 10.02 19.69 0.23
N LEU A 301 9.14 20.70 0.37
CA LEU A 301 8.81 21.62 -0.72
C LEU A 301 9.46 23.00 -0.61
N ASP A 302 10.21 23.25 0.47
CA ASP A 302 10.81 24.53 0.83
C ASP A 302 9.79 25.67 0.89
N VAL A 303 8.72 25.47 1.67
CA VAL A 303 7.65 26.45 1.87
C VAL A 303 7.54 26.88 3.33
N THR A 304 7.29 28.16 3.55
CA THR A 304 7.11 28.71 4.89
C THR A 304 5.77 28.27 5.50
N MET A 305 5.62 28.37 6.83
CA MET A 305 4.33 28.12 7.48
C MET A 305 3.24 29.10 7.01
N GLU A 306 3.60 30.33 6.65
CA GLU A 306 2.66 31.31 6.11
C GLU A 306 2.14 30.88 4.73
N GLU A 307 3.01 30.39 3.86
CA GLU A 307 2.62 29.85 2.55
C GLU A 307 1.80 28.57 2.68
N ALA A 308 2.20 27.65 3.57
CA ALA A 308 1.42 26.45 3.87
C ALA A 308 -0.02 26.79 4.28
N ARG A 309 -0.21 27.78 5.16
CA ARG A 309 -1.54 28.26 5.58
C ARG A 309 -2.34 28.97 4.48
N LYS A 310 -1.69 29.47 3.42
CA LYS A 310 -2.38 29.96 2.22
C LYS A 310 -2.87 28.80 1.34
N ILE A 311 -2.19 27.66 1.41
CA ILE A 311 -2.58 26.43 0.72
C ILE A 311 -3.71 25.74 1.48
N SER A 312 -3.55 25.45 2.77
CA SER A 312 -4.57 24.80 3.60
C SER A 312 -4.34 24.99 5.11
N ASP A 313 -5.41 24.92 5.89
CA ASP A 313 -5.40 24.74 7.35
C ASP A 313 -5.23 23.28 7.80
N HIS A 314 -5.12 22.33 6.87
CA HIS A 314 -4.82 20.92 7.12
C HIS A 314 -3.48 20.49 6.50
N TRP A 315 -2.88 19.44 7.07
CA TRP A 315 -1.81 18.68 6.44
C TRP A 315 -2.42 17.48 5.69
N PRO A 316 -1.83 17.04 4.57
CA PRO A 316 -2.16 15.75 3.99
C PRO A 316 -1.88 14.61 4.99
N ILE A 317 -2.72 13.60 5.00
CA ILE A 317 -2.47 12.31 5.66
C ILE A 317 -2.18 11.26 4.59
N GLU A 318 -1.31 10.31 4.88
CA GLU A 318 -0.83 9.35 3.87
C GLU A 318 -0.59 7.96 4.43
N VAL A 319 -0.67 6.93 3.57
CA VAL A 319 -0.43 5.52 3.89
C VAL A 319 0.01 4.76 2.62
N LYS A 320 0.71 3.63 2.78
CA LYS A 320 1.08 2.72 1.69
C LYS A 320 0.37 1.37 1.81
N ILE A 321 0.00 0.81 0.66
CA ILE A 321 -0.50 -0.57 0.51
C ILE A 321 0.50 -1.40 -0.30
N ARG A 322 0.79 -2.61 0.16
CA ARG A 322 1.77 -3.53 -0.41
C ARG A 322 1.52 -3.84 -1.89
N GLY A 323 2.58 -3.69 -2.69
CA GLY A 323 2.60 -4.15 -4.08
C GLY A 323 2.77 -5.67 -4.17
N LYS A 324 2.37 -6.25 -5.29
CA LYS A 324 2.56 -7.69 -5.56
C LYS A 324 4.01 -8.01 -5.90
N MET A 325 4.41 -9.22 -5.59
CA MET A 325 5.60 -9.86 -6.15
C MET A 325 5.19 -11.01 -7.07
N SER A 326 6.05 -11.37 -8.03
CA SER A 326 5.78 -12.54 -8.86
C SER A 326 5.73 -13.83 -8.01
N ARG A 327 4.79 -14.75 -8.30
CA ARG A 327 4.65 -16.03 -7.57
C ARG A 327 5.94 -16.86 -7.55
N VAL A 328 6.74 -16.78 -8.62
CA VAL A 328 8.04 -17.48 -8.70
C VAL A 328 9.02 -16.86 -7.72
N ALA A 329 9.09 -15.52 -7.65
CA ALA A 329 9.94 -14.84 -6.68
C ALA A 329 9.48 -15.11 -5.23
N GLU A 330 8.18 -15.13 -4.96
CA GLU A 330 7.64 -15.47 -3.64
C GLU A 330 8.00 -16.89 -3.18
N LYS A 331 8.01 -17.84 -4.11
CA LYS A 331 8.38 -19.23 -3.80
C LYS A 331 9.88 -19.42 -3.61
N HIS A 332 10.72 -18.64 -4.28
CA HIS A 332 12.14 -18.96 -4.42
C HIS A 332 13.12 -17.92 -3.84
N LEU A 333 12.66 -16.74 -3.44
CA LEU A 333 13.51 -15.70 -2.89
C LEU A 333 13.28 -15.50 -1.39
N THR A 334 14.37 -15.27 -0.67
CA THR A 334 14.38 -14.92 0.76
C THR A 334 15.26 -13.70 0.98
N SER A 335 14.83 -12.76 1.81
CA SER A 335 15.65 -11.64 2.28
C SER A 335 16.40 -12.03 3.55
N ASN A 336 17.58 -11.45 3.78
CA ASN A 336 18.27 -11.57 5.06
C ASN A 336 18.74 -10.19 5.49
N THR A 337 18.33 -9.75 6.68
CA THR A 337 18.91 -8.60 7.36
C THR A 337 19.89 -9.11 8.39
N CYS A 338 21.15 -8.71 8.26
CA CYS A 338 22.23 -9.21 9.10
C CYS A 338 23.13 -8.09 9.61
N PHE A 339 23.72 -8.31 10.78
CA PHE A 339 24.86 -7.54 11.26
C PHE A 339 25.94 -8.48 11.79
N SER A 340 27.18 -7.97 11.89
CA SER A 340 28.28 -8.70 12.50
C SER A 340 28.99 -7.91 13.58
N ILE A 341 29.53 -8.63 14.57
CA ILE A 341 30.46 -8.10 15.57
C ILE A 341 31.76 -8.89 15.47
N THR A 342 32.85 -8.18 15.20
CA THR A 342 34.19 -8.75 15.02
C THR A 342 35.10 -8.40 16.17
N ASP A 343 35.85 -9.38 16.67
CA ASP A 343 36.85 -9.22 17.72
C ASP A 343 38.19 -9.79 17.23
N SER A 344 39.23 -8.96 17.20
CA SER A 344 40.57 -9.33 16.73
C SER A 344 41.41 -10.02 17.81
N ARG A 345 40.90 -10.16 19.04
CA ARG A 345 41.56 -10.94 20.09
C ARG A 345 41.44 -12.43 19.75
N LEU A 346 42.57 -13.13 19.76
CA LEU A 346 42.60 -14.55 19.43
C LEU A 346 42.21 -15.41 20.64
N PRO A 347 41.18 -16.26 20.51
CA PRO A 347 40.77 -17.14 21.59
C PRO A 347 41.85 -18.20 21.84
N ASN A 348 42.23 -18.40 23.10
CA ASN A 348 43.12 -19.49 23.48
C ASN A 348 42.31 -20.77 23.77
N VAL A 349 41.74 -21.36 22.72
CA VAL A 349 40.88 -22.55 22.84
C VAL A 349 41.24 -23.60 21.81
N THR A 350 41.13 -24.88 22.19
CA THR A 350 41.37 -25.99 21.26
C THR A 350 40.13 -26.29 20.43
N SER A 351 40.32 -26.85 19.23
CA SER A 351 39.23 -27.31 18.35
C SER A 351 38.31 -28.33 19.03
N GLU A 352 38.84 -29.15 19.94
CA GLU A 352 38.06 -30.14 20.69
C GLU A 352 37.12 -29.45 21.71
N THR A 353 37.66 -28.49 22.47
CA THR A 353 36.87 -27.68 23.40
C THR A 353 35.76 -26.92 22.68
N ILE A 354 36.08 -26.31 21.53
CA ILE A 354 35.10 -25.64 20.66
C ILE A 354 33.95 -26.60 20.30
N ARG A 355 34.27 -27.79 19.77
CA ARG A 355 33.28 -28.78 19.31
C ARG A 355 32.45 -29.39 20.44
N LYS A 356 32.98 -29.45 21.67
CA LYS A 356 32.25 -29.93 22.85
C LYS A 356 31.27 -28.87 23.35
N ALA A 357 31.74 -27.63 23.45
CA ALA A 357 30.93 -26.49 23.87
C ALA A 357 29.82 -26.18 22.85
N SER A 358 30.12 -26.22 21.55
CA SER A 358 29.15 -25.95 20.49
C SER A 358 27.94 -26.88 20.58
N ARG A 359 28.17 -28.20 20.75
CA ARG A 359 27.11 -29.19 20.94
C ARG A 359 26.24 -28.89 22.14
N SER A 360 26.86 -28.52 23.26
CA SER A 360 26.13 -28.16 24.48
C SER A 360 25.29 -26.90 24.29
N ALA A 361 25.73 -25.97 23.45
CA ALA A 361 25.02 -24.74 23.11
C ALA A 361 24.06 -24.85 21.92
N HIS A 362 23.84 -26.06 21.36
CA HIS A 362 23.01 -26.30 20.16
C HIS A 362 23.54 -25.62 18.89
N PHE A 363 24.86 -25.51 18.76
CA PHE A 363 25.54 -25.09 17.53
C PHE A 363 26.14 -26.29 16.80
N THR A 364 25.96 -26.31 15.49
CA THR A 364 26.64 -27.22 14.57
C THR A 364 28.02 -26.64 14.24
N ALA A 365 29.08 -27.41 14.52
CA ALA A 365 30.46 -27.00 14.23
C ALA A 365 30.95 -27.61 12.93
N THR A 366 31.43 -26.77 12.02
CA THR A 366 32.01 -27.15 10.73
C THR A 366 33.42 -26.61 10.61
N SER A 367 34.37 -27.46 10.25
CA SER A 367 35.72 -27.00 9.90
C SER A 367 35.71 -26.38 8.51
N VAL A 368 36.26 -25.19 8.38
CA VAL A 368 36.42 -24.45 7.12
C VAL A 368 37.90 -24.16 6.90
N PRO A 369 38.37 -23.90 5.67
CA PRO A 369 39.80 -23.66 5.41
C PRO A 369 40.42 -22.54 6.26
N SER A 370 39.60 -21.56 6.65
CA SER A 370 40.00 -20.40 7.46
C SER A 370 39.87 -20.60 8.97
N GLY A 371 39.32 -21.72 9.46
CA GLY A 371 39.11 -21.96 10.88
C GLY A 371 37.91 -22.87 11.21
N ILE A 372 37.12 -22.50 12.23
CA ILE A 372 35.91 -23.24 12.64
C ILE A 372 34.71 -22.31 12.58
N SER A 373 33.62 -22.77 11.96
CA SER A 373 32.34 -22.06 11.94
C SER A 373 31.33 -22.81 12.80
N LEU A 374 30.66 -22.08 13.69
CA LEU A 374 29.57 -22.57 14.53
C LEU A 374 28.27 -21.96 14.03
N ARG A 375 27.27 -22.77 13.68
CA ARG A 375 25.97 -22.29 13.20
C ARG A 375 24.83 -22.74 14.10
N ASN A 376 23.94 -21.83 14.43
CA ASN A 376 22.63 -22.10 15.04
C ASN A 376 21.54 -21.41 14.21
N GLU A 377 20.39 -22.06 14.10
CA GLU A 377 19.19 -21.51 13.47
C GLU A 377 17.96 -21.83 14.32
N THR A 378 17.05 -20.87 14.43
CA THR A 378 15.80 -20.99 15.19
C THR A 378 14.77 -20.00 14.65
N ASP A 379 13.51 -20.27 14.89
CA ASP A 379 12.35 -19.43 14.60
C ASP A 379 12.00 -18.44 15.72
N SER A 380 12.76 -18.41 16.83
CA SER A 380 12.53 -17.48 17.95
C SER A 380 13.75 -16.60 18.21
N PHE A 381 13.51 -15.30 18.29
CA PHE A 381 14.50 -14.31 18.67
C PHE A 381 15.08 -14.59 20.06
N GLU A 382 14.23 -14.93 21.03
CA GLU A 382 14.63 -15.26 22.39
C GLU A 382 15.47 -16.53 22.46
N LEU A 383 15.12 -17.55 21.66
CA LEU A 383 15.91 -18.78 21.57
C LEU A 383 17.28 -18.51 20.94
N MET A 384 17.34 -17.63 19.94
CA MET A 384 18.60 -17.20 19.32
C MET A 384 19.50 -16.51 20.33
N LEU A 385 18.97 -15.53 21.09
CA LEU A 385 19.73 -14.85 22.14
C LEU A 385 20.21 -15.83 23.20
N LYS A 386 19.35 -16.75 23.67
CA LYS A 386 19.73 -17.79 24.63
C LYS A 386 20.86 -18.68 24.11
N ALA A 387 20.87 -19.02 22.82
CA ALA A 387 21.94 -19.80 22.21
C ALA A 387 23.28 -19.04 22.27
N VAL A 388 23.30 -17.75 21.93
CA VAL A 388 24.50 -16.89 22.03
C VAL A 388 25.02 -16.84 23.47
N MET A 389 24.14 -16.58 24.45
CA MET A 389 24.51 -16.54 25.87
C MET A 389 25.08 -17.88 26.37
N LYS A 390 24.47 -19.00 25.94
CA LYS A 390 24.92 -20.35 26.31
C LYS A 390 26.29 -20.67 25.72
N LEU A 391 26.53 -20.26 24.46
CA LEU A 391 27.83 -20.42 23.81
C LEU A 391 28.90 -19.57 24.49
N ARG A 392 28.61 -18.29 24.78
CA ARG A 392 29.49 -17.39 25.53
C ARG A 392 29.90 -17.97 26.88
N ARG A 393 28.97 -18.56 27.63
CA ARG A 393 29.28 -19.16 28.95
C ARG A 393 30.21 -20.36 28.81
N ALA A 394 30.08 -21.13 27.73
CA ALA A 394 30.89 -22.30 27.47
C ALA A 394 32.26 -21.97 26.83
N LEU A 395 32.35 -20.86 26.08
CA LEU A 395 33.54 -20.39 25.37
C LEU A 395 33.73 -18.87 25.53
N PRO A 396 34.06 -18.37 26.73
CA PRO A 396 34.14 -16.93 27.01
C PRO A 396 35.24 -16.20 26.22
N ASP A 397 36.27 -16.92 25.76
CA ASP A 397 37.33 -16.35 24.92
C ASP A 397 36.92 -16.26 23.44
N VAL A 398 35.89 -17.02 23.02
CA VAL A 398 35.41 -17.06 21.63
C VAL A 398 34.29 -16.06 21.38
N VAL A 399 33.35 -15.97 22.33
CA VAL A 399 32.32 -14.93 22.35
C VAL A 399 32.49 -14.19 23.67
N THR A 400 33.04 -12.99 23.60
CA THR A 400 33.35 -12.18 24.79
C THR A 400 32.09 -11.53 25.37
N SER A 401 32.17 -11.00 26.60
CA SER A 401 31.04 -10.28 27.21
C SER A 401 30.71 -9.02 26.42
N GLU A 402 31.74 -8.37 25.89
CA GLU A 402 31.64 -7.16 25.07
C GLU A 402 30.94 -7.45 23.73
N GLN A 403 31.23 -8.60 23.10
CA GLN A 403 30.53 -9.04 21.90
C GLN A 403 29.05 -9.36 22.21
N GLU A 404 28.77 -10.09 23.29
CA GLU A 404 27.40 -10.41 23.73
C GLU A 404 26.58 -9.13 23.95
N GLU A 405 27.12 -8.16 24.69
CA GLU A 405 26.45 -6.89 24.97
C GLU A 405 26.21 -6.08 23.69
N ALA A 406 27.20 -6.02 22.78
CA ALA A 406 27.04 -5.35 21.49
C ALA A 406 25.97 -6.01 20.60
N ILE A 407 25.90 -7.35 20.60
CA ILE A 407 24.86 -8.11 19.87
C ILE A 407 23.48 -7.78 20.45
N LEU A 408 23.32 -7.86 21.78
CA LEU A 408 22.06 -7.57 22.45
C LEU A 408 21.61 -6.13 22.19
N PHE A 409 22.51 -5.17 22.30
CA PHE A 409 22.23 -3.76 22.04
C PHE A 409 21.74 -3.58 20.60
N LYS A 410 22.47 -4.08 19.60
CA LYS A 410 22.07 -3.93 18.19
C LYS A 410 20.74 -4.63 17.88
N ALA A 411 20.59 -5.87 18.32
CA ALA A 411 19.41 -6.66 18.04
C ALA A 411 18.14 -6.04 18.66
N ASN A 412 18.23 -5.53 19.90
CA ASN A 412 17.11 -4.87 20.57
C ASN A 412 16.82 -3.44 20.06
N ASN A 413 17.70 -2.86 19.23
CA ASN A 413 17.54 -1.52 18.66
C ASN A 413 17.43 -1.59 17.13
N GLY A 414 16.71 -2.59 16.62
CA GLY A 414 16.27 -2.64 15.23
C GLY A 414 17.32 -3.07 14.20
N ALA A 415 18.52 -3.54 14.60
CA ALA A 415 19.54 -3.96 13.62
C ALA A 415 19.15 -5.20 12.78
N LEU A 416 18.07 -5.90 13.16
CA LEU A 416 17.49 -7.03 12.42
C LEU A 416 16.12 -6.67 11.81
N GLU A 417 15.67 -5.43 11.96
CA GLU A 417 14.45 -4.96 11.32
C GLU A 417 14.73 -4.69 9.84
N ASP A 418 13.83 -5.16 8.98
CA ASP A 418 13.81 -4.82 7.57
C ASP A 418 12.53 -4.02 7.30
N PRO A 419 12.57 -2.67 7.40
CA PRO A 419 11.39 -1.85 7.15
C PRO A 419 10.97 -1.88 5.67
N SER A 420 11.81 -2.42 4.78
CA SER A 420 11.45 -2.68 3.39
C SER A 420 10.80 -4.04 3.18
N SER A 421 10.88 -4.94 4.17
CA SER A 421 10.11 -6.18 4.24
C SER A 421 8.73 -5.84 4.81
N TYR A 422 7.90 -5.27 3.97
CA TYR A 422 6.46 -5.15 4.15
C TYR A 422 5.75 -6.52 4.11
N ALA A 423 6.27 -7.58 4.74
CA ALA A 423 5.64 -8.90 4.75
C ALA A 423 5.17 -9.26 6.14
N ASP A 424 3.99 -9.87 6.25
CA ASP A 424 3.74 -10.77 7.39
C ASP A 424 4.77 -11.88 7.30
N VAL A 425 5.56 -12.04 8.36
CA VAL A 425 6.67 -12.98 8.35
C VAL A 425 6.10 -14.40 8.34
N GLN A 426 5.84 -14.95 7.14
CA GLN A 426 5.32 -16.32 6.98
C GLN A 426 6.31 -17.34 7.53
N LYS A 427 7.60 -16.99 7.54
CA LYS A 427 8.66 -17.79 8.15
C LYS A 427 9.77 -16.87 8.65
N GLU A 428 9.87 -16.77 9.97
CA GLU A 428 10.96 -16.05 10.61
C GLU A 428 12.06 -17.05 10.94
N VAL A 429 13.28 -16.80 10.47
CA VAL A 429 14.43 -17.63 10.86
C VAL A 429 15.54 -16.70 11.31
N PHE A 430 15.92 -16.83 12.58
CA PHE A 430 17.12 -16.24 13.11
C PHE A 430 18.28 -17.19 12.92
N ARG A 431 19.38 -16.70 12.37
CA ARG A 431 20.63 -17.44 12.18
C ARG A 431 21.76 -16.73 12.91
N VAL A 432 22.52 -17.49 13.68
CA VAL A 432 23.78 -17.05 14.26
C VAL A 432 24.91 -17.89 13.69
N VAL A 433 25.95 -17.23 13.19
CA VAL A 433 27.19 -17.86 12.75
C VAL A 433 28.35 -17.27 13.53
N VAL A 434 29.03 -18.08 14.34
CA VAL A 434 30.27 -17.70 15.01
C VAL A 434 31.45 -18.28 14.23
N SER A 435 32.22 -17.42 13.59
CA SER A 435 33.42 -17.77 12.83
C SER A 435 34.65 -17.54 13.69
N ILE A 436 35.40 -18.61 13.95
CA ILE A 436 36.65 -18.61 14.71
C ILE A 436 37.78 -18.73 13.68
N LEU A 437 38.38 -17.59 13.33
CA LEU A 437 39.39 -17.46 12.29
C LEU A 437 40.80 -17.34 12.88
N LYS A 438 41.81 -17.35 12.02
CA LYS A 438 43.22 -17.29 12.43
C LYS A 438 43.64 -15.97 13.08
N ASP A 439 42.91 -14.89 12.80
CA ASP A 439 43.24 -13.51 13.17
C ASP A 439 42.11 -12.81 13.95
N ARG A 440 40.93 -13.43 14.09
CA ARG A 440 39.74 -12.84 14.72
C ARG A 440 38.65 -13.86 15.02
N THR A 441 37.70 -13.48 15.85
CA THR A 441 36.36 -14.07 15.91
C THR A 441 35.34 -13.12 15.30
N GLU A 442 34.32 -13.66 14.65
CA GLU A 442 33.21 -12.87 14.10
C GLU A 442 31.89 -13.55 14.44
N VAL A 443 30.96 -12.80 15.02
CA VAL A 443 29.59 -13.26 15.27
C VAL A 443 28.67 -12.57 14.28
N PHE A 444 28.13 -13.34 13.35
CA PHE A 444 27.14 -12.91 12.37
C PHE A 444 25.75 -13.26 12.87
N VAL A 445 24.85 -12.28 12.94
CA VAL A 445 23.44 -12.48 13.33
C VAL A 445 22.57 -12.03 12.17
N CYS A 446 21.67 -12.90 11.73
CA CYS A 446 20.72 -12.63 10.67
C CYS A 446 19.30 -12.92 11.11
N ARG A 447 18.38 -12.15 10.55
CA ARG A 447 16.96 -12.47 10.44
C ARG A 447 16.64 -12.70 8.97
N THR A 448 16.24 -13.91 8.63
CA THR A 448 15.69 -14.23 7.32
C THR A 448 14.21 -13.90 7.34
N THR A 449 13.77 -13.10 6.36
CA THR A 449 12.37 -12.83 6.09
C THR A 449 12.04 -13.21 4.65
N THR A 450 10.77 -13.37 4.34
CA THR A 450 10.31 -13.40 2.95
C THR A 450 10.53 -12.04 2.32
N ILE A 451 11.01 -11.99 1.07
CA ILE A 451 11.03 -10.73 0.31
C ILE A 451 9.58 -10.31 0.12
N ASN A 452 9.21 -9.14 0.62
CA ASN A 452 8.11 -8.29 0.14
C ASN A 452 8.12 -7.00 0.91
#